data_AF-A0A7Z2SJS7-F1
#
_entry.id   AF-A0A7Z2SJS7-F1
#
_cell.length_a   1.000
_cell.length_b   1.000
_cell.length_c   1.000
_cell.angle_alpha   90.00
_cell.angle_beta   90.00
_cell.angle_gamma   90.00
#
_symmetry.space_group_name_H-M   'P 1'
#
loop_
_entity.id
_entity.type
_entity.pdbx_description
1 polymer ?
#
loop_
_entity_poly.entity_id
_entity_poly.type
_entity_poly.pdbx_seq_one_letter_code
_entity_poly.pdbx_strand_id
1 'polypeptide(L)' 'MLLDMRLAPRCGAKTRAGSPCQSPGMANGRCRMHGGPSPGAPKGNQNALKHGRYSTQSIQLRREIASLIREMREAAAGH' A
#
# COMPACT_ATOMS: atom_id res chain seq x y z
N MET A 1 -9.32 20.03 15.89
CA MET A 1 -9.33 19.46 17.25
C MET A 1 -7.90 19.10 17.62
N LEU A 2 -7.27 19.83 18.55
CA LEU A 2 -6.04 19.36 19.18
C LEU A 2 -6.43 18.24 20.15
N LEU A 3 -6.16 16.98 19.80
CA LEU A 3 -6.19 15.93 20.81
C LEU A 3 -5.05 16.19 21.79
N ASP A 4 -5.35 16.13 23.08
CA ASP A 4 -4.34 16.05 24.13
C ASP A 4 -3.33 14.95 23.74
N MET A 5 -2.06 15.33 23.64
CA MET A 5 -0.96 14.44 23.25
C MET A 5 -0.82 13.24 24.19
N ARG A 6 -1.39 13.30 25.39
CA ARG A 6 -1.45 12.19 26.34
C ARG A 6 -2.50 11.14 25.95
N LEU A 7 -3.62 11.57 25.40
CA LEU A 7 -4.74 10.69 24.99
C LEU A 7 -4.55 10.09 23.59
N ALA A 8 -3.69 10.67 22.76
CA ALA A 8 -3.40 10.12 21.44
C ALA A 8 -2.76 8.71 21.52
N PRO A 9 -3.19 7.76 20.66
CA PRO A 9 -2.56 6.44 20.55
C PRO A 9 -1.06 6.53 20.31
N ARG A 10 -0.27 5.59 20.83
CA ARG A 10 1.18 5.58 20.62
C ARG A 10 1.53 5.02 19.24
N CYS A 11 2.56 5.58 18.60
CA CYS A 11 2.97 5.23 17.23
C CYS A 11 3.34 3.74 17.03
N GLY A 12 4.01 3.14 18.02
CA GLY A 12 4.39 1.73 18.00
C GLY A 12 5.35 1.29 16.89
N ALA A 13 5.89 2.20 16.07
CA ALA A 13 6.88 1.84 15.04
C ALA A 13 8.18 1.39 15.70
N LYS A 14 8.85 0.37 15.15
CA LYS A 14 10.14 -0.10 15.66
C LYS A 14 11.19 1.00 15.49
N THR A 15 11.77 1.45 16.60
CA THR A 15 12.85 2.43 16.58
C THR A 15 14.18 1.77 16.21
N ARG A 16 15.23 2.57 15.96
CA ARG A 16 16.59 2.06 15.73
C ARG A 16 17.13 1.24 16.90
N ALA A 17 16.69 1.54 18.13
CA ALA A 17 17.04 0.78 19.33
C ALA A 17 16.23 -0.52 19.50
N GLY A 18 15.33 -0.84 18.56
CA GLY A 18 14.50 -2.04 18.58
C GLY A 18 13.23 -1.94 19.41
N SER A 19 13.10 -0.93 20.28
CA SER A 19 11.91 -0.68 21.09
C SER A 19 10.78 0.01 20.29
N PRO A 20 9.51 -0.13 20.70
CA PRO A 20 8.38 0.54 20.03
C PRO A 20 8.35 2.05 20.33
N CYS A 21 8.05 2.86 19.31
CA CYS A 21 7.97 4.31 19.39
C CYS A 21 6.81 4.78 20.29
N GLN A 22 7.13 5.58 21.31
CA GLN A 22 6.18 6.12 22.29
C GLN A 22 5.64 7.51 21.95
N SER A 23 6.05 8.09 20.82
CA SER A 23 5.53 9.37 20.37
C SER A 23 4.03 9.28 20.06
N PRO A 24 3.25 10.36 20.29
CA PRO A 24 1.84 10.42 19.91
C PRO A 24 1.65 10.15 18.41
N GLY A 25 0.72 9.26 18.09
CA GLY A 25 0.28 8.95 16.74
C GLY A 25 -0.62 10.06 16.18
N MET A 26 -0.48 10.31 14.89
CA MET A 26 -1.40 11.14 14.13
C MET A 26 -2.61 10.30 13.70
N ALA A 27 -3.54 10.87 12.94
CA ALA A 27 -4.71 10.16 12.42
C ALA A 27 -4.35 8.91 11.59
N ASN A 28 -3.15 8.84 11.00
CA ASN A 28 -2.64 7.66 10.28
C ASN A 28 -2.08 6.54 11.20
N GLY A 29 -2.20 6.70 12.53
CA GLY A 29 -1.72 5.73 13.53
C GLY A 29 -0.21 5.76 13.78
N ARG A 30 0.56 6.60 13.08
CA ARG A 30 2.02 6.74 13.25
C ARG A 30 2.36 8.15 13.71
N CYS A 31 3.50 8.34 14.38
CA CYS A 31 3.93 9.68 14.77
C CYS A 31 4.42 10.46 13.54
N ARG A 32 4.55 11.79 13.67
CA ARG A 32 5.06 12.67 12.61
C ARG A 32 6.36 12.17 11.96
N MET A 33 7.26 11.59 12.75
CA MET A 33 8.57 11.11 12.30
C MET A 33 8.50 9.78 11.55
N HIS A 34 7.64 8.85 11.96
CA HIS A 34 7.52 7.52 11.33
C HIS A 34 6.43 7.45 10.25
N GLY A 35 5.38 8.26 10.38
CA GLY A 35 4.23 8.30 9.48
C GLY A 35 4.28 9.38 8.42
N GLY A 36 5.14 10.40 8.59
CA GLY A 36 5.17 11.57 7.75
C GLY A 36 3.90 12.44 7.86
N PRO A 37 3.99 13.74 7.52
CA PRO A 37 2.84 14.64 7.56
C PRO A 37 1.90 14.48 6.36
N SER A 38 2.36 13.84 5.28
CA SER A 38 1.60 13.72 4.04
C SER A 38 0.56 12.59 4.13
N PRO A 39 -0.70 12.82 3.74
CA PRO A 39 -1.72 11.77 3.66
C PRO A 39 -1.46 10.76 2.52
N GLY A 40 -0.39 10.95 1.75
CA GLY A 40 -0.08 10.16 0.56
C GLY A 40 -0.68 10.77 -0.70
N ALA A 41 -0.45 10.10 -1.83
CA ALA A 41 -1.01 10.52 -3.11
C ALA A 41 -2.53 10.27 -3.14
N PRO A 42 -3.33 11.17 -3.75
CA PRO A 42 -4.75 10.91 -3.96
C PRO A 42 -4.94 9.69 -4.88
N LYS A 43 -6.09 9.03 -4.74
CA LYS A 43 -6.49 7.94 -5.65
C LYS A 43 -6.54 8.48 -7.09
N GLY A 44 -5.97 7.73 -8.03
CA GLY A 44 -5.91 8.12 -9.44
C GLY A 44 -4.78 9.10 -9.80
N ASN A 45 -3.87 9.41 -8.87
CA ASN A 45 -2.70 10.22 -9.17
C ASN A 45 -1.86 9.61 -10.32
N GLN A 46 -1.54 10.43 -11.33
CA GLN A 46 -0.73 10.04 -12.49
C GLN A 46 0.75 10.47 -12.38
N ASN A 47 1.15 11.19 -11.32
CA ASN A 47 2.52 11.72 -11.19
C ASN A 47 3.60 10.63 -11.12
N ALA A 48 3.24 9.43 -10.63
CA ALA A 48 4.14 8.27 -10.58
C ALA A 48 3.98 7.34 -11.80
N LEU A 49 3.06 7.65 -12.72
CA LEU A 49 2.80 6.86 -13.92
C LEU A 49 3.94 7.07 -14.93
N LYS A 50 4.67 6.01 -15.25
CA LYS A 50 5.75 6.05 -16.24
C LYS A 50 5.31 5.51 -17.60
N HIS A 51 4.89 4.25 -17.64
CA HIS A 51 4.59 3.53 -18.89
C HIS A 51 3.39 2.57 -18.74
N GLY A 52 2.53 2.78 -17.73
CA GLY A 52 1.28 2.02 -17.57
C GLY A 52 1.39 0.54 -17.16
N ARG A 53 2.56 -0.11 -17.26
CA ARG A 53 2.75 -1.56 -17.02
C ARG A 53 2.22 -2.04 -15.67
N TYR A 54 2.31 -1.21 -14.63
CA TYR A 54 1.85 -1.52 -13.27
C TYR A 54 0.49 -0.90 -12.93
N SER A 55 -0.23 -0.37 -13.91
CA SER A 55 -1.61 0.06 -13.71
C SER A 55 -2.50 -1.13 -13.37
N THR A 56 -3.59 -0.88 -12.66
CA THR A 56 -4.62 -1.88 -12.34
C THR A 56 -5.12 -2.58 -13.61
N GLN A 57 -5.42 -1.80 -14.66
CA GLN A 57 -5.90 -2.31 -15.94
C GLN A 57 -4.87 -3.24 -16.60
N SER A 58 -3.59 -2.85 -16.67
CA SER A 58 -2.55 -3.69 -17.25
C SER A 58 -2.28 -4.96 -16.44
N ILE A 59 -2.38 -4.90 -15.11
CA ILE A 59 -2.25 -6.07 -14.25
C ILE A 59 -3.43 -7.02 -14.48
N GLN A 60 -4.65 -6.49 -14.55
CA GLN A 60 -5.86 -7.28 -14.78
C GLN A 60 -5.83 -7.98 -16.14
N LEU A 61 -5.53 -7.25 -17.21
CA LEU A 61 -5.40 -7.82 -18.55
C LEU A 61 -4.38 -8.97 -18.59
N ARG A 62 -3.22 -8.81 -17.94
CA ARG A 62 -2.22 -9.88 -17.86
C ARG A 62 -2.73 -11.11 -17.11
N ARG A 63 -3.53 -10.93 -16.06
CA ARG A 63 -4.14 -12.05 -15.32
C ARG A 63 -5.17 -12.79 -16.17
N GLU A 64 -6.00 -12.06 -16.89
CA GLU A 64 -7.00 -12.62 -17.80
C GLU A 64 -6.33 -13.42 -18.92
N ILE A 65 -5.31 -12.84 -19.58
CA ILE A 65 -4.52 -13.54 -20.60
C ILE A 65 -3.85 -14.79 -20.03
N ALA A 66 -3.29 -14.72 -18.82
CA ALA A 66 -2.66 -15.88 -18.18
C ALA A 66 -3.67 -16.99 -17.85
N SER A 67 -4.90 -16.64 -17.44
CA SER A 67 -5.98 -17.62 -17.24
C SER A 67 -6.35 -18.30 -18.55
N LEU A 68 -6.56 -17.50 -19.60
CA LEU A 68 -6.89 -18.02 -20.93
C LEU A 68 -5.81 -18.96 -21.46
N ILE A 69 -4.53 -18.60 -21.33
CA ILE A 69 -3.41 -19.46 -21.76
C ILE A 69 -3.41 -20.78 -20.96
N ARG A 70 -3.72 -20.75 -19.67
CA ARG A 70 -3.82 -21.98 -18.85
C ARG A 70 -4.96 -22.86 -19.35
N GLU A 71 -6.14 -22.29 -19.55
CA GLU A 71 -7.32 -23.01 -20.07
C GLU A 71 -7.05 -23.60 -21.46
N MET A 72 -6.42 -22.85 -22.35
CA MET A 72 -6.02 -23.35 -23.67
C MET A 72 -5.04 -24.53 -23.59
N ARG A 73 -4.09 -24.48 -22.65
CA ARG A 73 -3.13 -25.57 -22.42
C ARG A 73 -3.81 -26.82 -21.87
N GLU A 74 -4.75 -26.66 -20.94
CA GLU A 74 -5.55 -27.75 -20.39
C GLU A 74 -6.42 -28.39 -21.49
N ALA A 75 -7.06 -27.58 -22.32
CA ALA A 75 -7.85 -28.07 -23.46
C ALA A 75 -6.98 -28.79 -24.51
N ALA A 76 -5.79 -28.27 -24.80
CA ALA A 76 -4.86 -28.90 -25.74
C ALA A 76 -4.19 -30.17 -25.19
N ALA A 77 -4.09 -30.33 -23.87
CA ALA A 77 -3.50 -31.49 -23.24
C ALA A 77 -4.37 -32.75 -23.31
N GLY A 78 -5.62 -32.64 -23.79
CA GLY A 78 -6.52 -33.76 -24.00
C GLY A 78 -6.90 -34.46 -22.69
N HIS A 79 -8.03 -34.05 -22.11
CA HIS A 79 -8.82 -34.98 -21.31
C HIS A 79 -9.53 -35.97 -22.25
#